data_AF-A0AAV6X1V0-F1
#
_entry.id   AF-A0AAV6X1V0-F1
#
_cell.length_a   1.000
_cell.length_b   1.000
_cell.length_c   1.000
_cell.angle_alpha   90.00
_cell.angle_beta   90.00
_cell.angle_gamma   90.00
#
_symmetry.space_group_name_H-M   'P 1'
#
loop_
_entity.id
_entity.type
_entity.pdbx_description
1 polymer ?
#
loop_
_entity_poly.entity_id
_entity_poly.type
_entity_poly.pdbx_seq_one_letter_code
_entity_poly.pdbx_strand_id
1 'polypeptide(L)'
;MNSGLMAAAAAALEEGINLLLSRWAALRMAVENEWGGRDSIQKSQQLGHQLFHILTQSKEQVYIDDLEDMLDEFMLSLNTEIGDGSIEEIAEKMMVMREECLEGKFDSIKSLKETNTPSVSYTRQPGNNDEEDSEDDDSDSDGDGDNDTLRNNDGLREGNSSEMEVDAPQCQTSLDQKDTAPEVIDGWTVVPPRRNRGRKN
;
A
#
# COMPACT_ATOMS: atom_id res chain seq x y z
N MET A 1 -34.22 12.94 -28.62
CA MET A 1 -32.77 12.86 -28.33
C MET A 1 -32.26 11.49 -28.76
N ASN A 2 -31.11 11.43 -29.44
CA ASN A 2 -30.55 10.20 -29.99
C ASN A 2 -30.05 9.28 -28.88
N SER A 3 -30.75 8.18 -28.60
CA SER A 3 -30.34 7.19 -27.60
C SER A 3 -28.96 6.56 -27.89
N GLY A 4 -28.52 6.55 -29.15
CA GLY A 4 -27.18 6.07 -29.53
C GLY A 4 -26.04 7.01 -29.11
N LEU A 5 -26.29 8.32 -29.04
CA LEU A 5 -25.28 9.29 -28.58
C LEU A 5 -25.02 9.12 -27.08
N MET A 6 -26.07 8.82 -26.31
CA MET A 6 -25.98 8.61 -24.86
C MET A 6 -25.22 7.33 -24.51
N ALA A 7 -25.35 6.26 -25.30
CA ALA A 7 -24.60 5.02 -25.08
C ALA A 7 -23.10 5.17 -25.37
N ALA A 8 -22.75 5.85 -26.47
CA ALA A 8 -21.35 6.15 -26.79
C ALA A 8 -20.73 7.09 -25.74
N ALA A 9 -21.48 8.10 -25.28
CA ALA A 9 -21.04 9.00 -24.23
C ALA A 9 -20.85 8.29 -22.89
N ALA A 10 -21.75 7.38 -22.53
CA ALA A 10 -21.61 6.56 -21.32
C ALA A 10 -20.36 5.67 -21.39
N ALA A 11 -20.11 4.98 -22.51
CA ALA A 11 -18.92 4.16 -22.66
C ALA A 11 -17.62 4.98 -22.58
N ALA A 12 -17.60 6.18 -23.19
CA ALA A 12 -16.46 7.09 -23.07
C ALA A 12 -16.24 7.56 -21.64
N LEU A 13 -17.32 7.90 -20.92
CA LEU A 13 -17.27 8.30 -19.52
C LEU A 13 -16.73 7.19 -18.63
N GLU A 14 -17.20 5.95 -18.80
CA GLU A 14 -16.70 4.79 -18.07
C GLU A 14 -15.19 4.58 -18.31
N GLU A 15 -14.74 4.70 -19.57
CA GLU A 15 -13.32 4.63 -19.90
C GLU A 15 -12.53 5.76 -19.21
N GLY A 16 -13.04 6.99 -19.23
CA GLY A 16 -12.42 8.14 -18.59
C GLY A 16 -12.30 8.00 -17.07
N ILE A 17 -13.34 7.50 -16.41
CA ILE A 17 -13.35 7.23 -14.96
C ILE A 17 -12.27 6.21 -14.60
N ASN A 18 -12.26 5.07 -15.29
CA ASN A 18 -11.27 4.03 -15.03
C ASN A 18 -9.85 4.55 -15.27
N LEU A 19 -9.65 5.39 -16.29
CA LEU A 19 -8.37 6.00 -16.57
C LEU A 19 -7.92 6.99 -15.48
N LEU A 20 -8.82 7.85 -14.97
CA LEU A 20 -8.53 8.73 -13.83
C LEU A 20 -8.11 7.93 -12.59
N LEU A 21 -8.91 6.93 -12.20
CA LEU A 21 -8.61 6.09 -11.04
C LEU A 21 -7.26 5.37 -11.21
N SER A 22 -6.96 4.87 -12.41
CA SER A 22 -5.69 4.19 -12.70
C SER A 22 -4.46 5.09 -12.60
N ARG A 23 -4.64 6.41 -12.65
CA ARG A 23 -3.58 7.42 -12.59
C ARG A 23 -3.51 8.13 -11.24
N TRP A 24 -4.53 7.97 -10.41
CA TRP A 24 -4.55 8.55 -9.08
C TRP A 24 -3.51 7.87 -8.20
N ALA A 25 -2.42 8.59 -7.91
CA ALA A 25 -1.25 8.03 -7.25
C ALA A 25 -1.58 7.43 -5.88
N ALA A 26 -2.42 8.11 -5.08
CA ALA A 26 -2.83 7.63 -3.78
C ALA A 26 -3.58 6.28 -3.87
N LEU A 27 -4.56 6.18 -4.77
CA LEU A 27 -5.30 4.93 -5.00
C LEU A 27 -4.38 3.81 -5.47
N ARG A 28 -3.50 4.09 -6.44
CA ARG A 28 -2.52 3.11 -6.91
C ARG A 28 -1.65 2.59 -5.77
N MET A 29 -1.08 3.49 -4.96
CA MET A 29 -0.23 3.11 -3.85
C MET A 29 -0.98 2.27 -2.82
N ALA A 30 -2.23 2.64 -2.50
CA ALA A 30 -3.08 1.88 -1.59
C ALA A 30 -3.37 0.47 -2.10
N VAL A 31 -3.62 0.32 -3.39
CA VAL A 31 -3.90 -0.97 -4.03
C VAL A 31 -2.65 -1.82 -4.18
N GLU A 32 -1.53 -1.25 -4.65
CA GLU A 32 -0.25 -1.93 -4.85
C GLU A 32 0.36 -2.44 -3.53
N ASN A 33 0.13 -1.73 -2.42
CA ASN A 33 0.62 -2.11 -1.09
C ASN A 33 -0.42 -2.84 -0.23
N GLU A 34 -1.58 -3.19 -0.78
CA GLU A 34 -2.67 -3.87 -0.07
C GLU A 34 -3.08 -3.18 1.25
N TRP A 35 -3.10 -1.84 1.28
CA TRP A 35 -3.44 -1.08 2.49
C TRP A 35 -4.87 -1.36 2.99
N GLY A 36 -5.78 -1.73 2.09
CA GLY A 36 -7.14 -2.20 2.40
C GLY A 36 -7.30 -3.72 2.49
N GLY A 37 -6.20 -4.48 2.56
CA GLY A 37 -6.14 -5.94 2.52
C GLY A 37 -6.09 -6.53 1.10
N ARG A 38 -6.17 -7.87 0.99
CA ARG A 38 -6.10 -8.60 -0.30
C ARG A 38 -7.20 -8.23 -1.28
N ASP A 39 -8.31 -7.72 -0.78
CA ASP A 39 -9.47 -7.32 -1.57
C ASP A 39 -9.35 -5.88 -2.11
N SER A 40 -8.23 -5.17 -1.86
CA SER A 40 -8.03 -3.77 -2.29
C SER A 40 -8.21 -3.58 -3.81
N ILE A 41 -7.74 -4.54 -4.61
CA ILE A 41 -7.91 -4.54 -6.07
C ILE A 41 -9.38 -4.63 -6.45
N GLN A 42 -10.13 -5.55 -5.81
CA GLN A 42 -11.55 -5.73 -6.09
C GLN A 42 -12.37 -4.51 -5.66
N LYS A 43 -12.05 -3.91 -4.50
CA LYS A 43 -12.64 -2.66 -4.02
C LYS A 43 -12.42 -1.53 -5.03
N SER A 44 -11.20 -1.38 -5.56
CA SER A 44 -10.88 -0.35 -6.56
C SER A 44 -11.68 -0.53 -7.87
N GLN A 45 -11.89 -1.76 -8.33
CA GLN A 45 -12.75 -2.02 -9.49
C GLN A 45 -14.21 -1.67 -9.19
N GLN A 46 -14.69 -1.99 -7.99
CA GLN A 46 -16.05 -1.66 -7.55
C GLN A 46 -16.26 -0.14 -7.50
N LEU A 47 -15.27 0.63 -7.05
CA LEU A 47 -15.33 2.09 -7.05
C LEU A 47 -15.62 2.66 -8.45
N GLY A 48 -14.93 2.16 -9.48
CA GLY A 48 -15.15 2.60 -10.86
C GLY A 48 -16.60 2.40 -11.31
N HIS A 49 -17.21 1.25 -10.98
CA HIS A 49 -18.61 0.98 -11.27
C HIS A 49 -19.58 1.85 -10.47
N GLN A 50 -19.29 2.12 -9.19
CA GLN A 50 -20.13 2.98 -8.34
C GLN A 50 -20.13 4.43 -8.85
N LEU A 51 -18.95 4.97 -9.16
CA LEU A 51 -18.80 6.31 -9.71
C LEU A 51 -19.50 6.43 -11.07
N PHE A 52 -19.31 5.45 -11.95
CA PHE A 52 -20.02 5.42 -13.23
C PHE A 52 -21.54 5.39 -13.05
N HIS A 53 -22.04 4.57 -12.13
CA HIS A 53 -23.47 4.48 -11.83
C HIS A 53 -24.03 5.82 -11.36
N ILE A 54 -23.35 6.51 -10.45
CA ILE A 54 -23.81 7.80 -9.94
C ILE A 54 -23.83 8.83 -11.05
N LEU A 55 -22.77 8.94 -11.83
CA LEU A 55 -22.66 9.94 -12.90
C LEU A 55 -23.68 9.73 -14.03
N THR A 56 -24.12 8.50 -14.28
CA THR A 56 -25.06 8.16 -15.36
C THR A 56 -26.51 7.99 -14.93
N GLN A 57 -26.77 7.46 -13.73
CA GLN A 57 -28.09 7.12 -13.24
C GLN A 57 -28.74 8.29 -12.48
N SER A 58 -27.95 9.24 -11.97
CA SER A 58 -28.46 10.44 -11.29
C SER A 58 -29.29 11.29 -12.26
N LYS A 59 -30.61 11.28 -12.09
CA LYS A 59 -31.51 12.23 -12.76
C LYS A 59 -31.44 13.63 -12.15
N GLU A 60 -30.91 13.71 -10.94
CA GLU A 60 -30.68 14.93 -10.16
C GLU A 60 -29.23 15.41 -10.37
N GLN A 61 -28.96 16.69 -10.09
CA GLN A 61 -27.61 17.23 -10.17
C GLN A 61 -26.70 16.44 -9.22
N VAL A 62 -25.63 15.84 -9.75
CA VAL A 62 -24.55 15.31 -8.89
C VAL A 62 -23.80 16.53 -8.39
N TYR A 63 -23.63 16.66 -7.07
CA TYR A 63 -22.79 17.70 -6.49
C TYR A 63 -21.35 17.21 -6.37
N ILE A 64 -20.41 18.14 -6.42
CA ILE A 64 -18.99 17.80 -6.32
C ILE A 64 -18.68 17.25 -4.92
N ASP A 65 -19.24 17.88 -3.88
CA ASP A 65 -19.15 17.45 -2.49
C ASP A 65 -19.57 15.96 -2.32
N ASP A 66 -20.62 15.50 -3.00
CA ASP A 66 -21.06 14.09 -2.94
C ASP A 66 -20.03 13.12 -3.53
N LEU A 67 -19.29 13.55 -4.57
CA LEU A 67 -18.22 12.74 -5.16
C LEU A 67 -16.97 12.76 -4.27
N GLU A 68 -16.64 13.91 -3.70
CA GLU A 68 -15.51 14.07 -2.78
C GLU A 68 -15.70 13.20 -1.54
N ASP A 69 -16.87 13.28 -0.89
CA ASP A 69 -17.22 12.47 0.28
C ASP A 69 -17.15 10.96 -0.05
N MET A 70 -17.61 10.55 -1.23
CA MET A 70 -17.53 9.17 -1.67
C MET A 70 -16.09 8.68 -1.88
N LEU A 71 -15.25 9.50 -2.49
CA LEU A 71 -13.85 9.19 -2.73
C LEU A 71 -13.07 9.13 -1.42
N ASP A 72 -13.35 10.05 -0.49
CA ASP A 72 -12.75 10.06 0.84
C ASP A 72 -13.15 8.82 1.64
N GLU A 73 -14.45 8.51 1.74
CA GLU A 73 -14.95 7.31 2.42
C GLU A 73 -14.33 6.03 1.82
N PHE A 74 -14.18 5.98 0.49
CA PHE A 74 -13.54 4.86 -0.16
C PHE A 74 -12.06 4.73 0.21
N MET A 75 -11.31 5.83 0.23
CA MET A 75 -9.89 5.81 0.60
C MET A 75 -9.70 5.43 2.07
N LEU A 76 -10.58 5.90 2.96
CA LEU A 76 -10.64 5.44 4.35
C LEU A 76 -10.90 3.92 4.45
N SER A 77 -11.73 3.36 3.55
CA SER A 77 -11.97 1.90 3.46
C SER A 77 -10.73 1.09 3.02
N LEU A 78 -9.75 1.77 2.42
CA LEU A 78 -8.40 1.26 2.11
C LEU A 78 -7.38 1.63 3.19
N ASN A 79 -7.83 2.11 4.36
CA ASN A 79 -6.98 2.56 5.46
C ASN A 79 -6.01 3.68 5.04
N THR A 80 -6.48 4.58 4.16
CA THR A 80 -5.71 5.71 3.62
C THR A 80 -6.45 7.02 3.89
N GLU A 81 -5.76 7.97 4.52
CA GLU A 81 -6.24 9.34 4.65
C GLU A 81 -5.51 10.21 3.61
N ILE A 82 -6.26 10.98 2.82
CA ILE A 82 -5.70 11.84 1.77
C ILE A 82 -5.99 13.29 2.13
N GLY A 83 -4.93 14.11 2.19
CA GLY A 83 -5.03 15.56 2.43
C GLY A 83 -4.15 16.38 1.48
N ASP A 84 -3.82 15.83 0.32
CA ASP A 84 -2.96 16.47 -0.69
C ASP A 84 -3.74 17.25 -1.76
N GLY A 85 -5.08 17.32 -1.65
CA GLY A 85 -5.96 17.96 -2.62
C GLY A 85 -6.30 17.10 -3.84
N SER A 86 -5.86 15.84 -3.87
CA SER A 86 -6.07 14.96 -5.03
C SER A 86 -7.49 14.40 -5.12
N ILE A 87 -8.25 14.36 -4.02
CA ILE A 87 -9.66 13.94 -4.03
C ILE A 87 -10.48 14.94 -4.84
N GLU A 88 -10.32 16.22 -4.51
CA GLU A 88 -10.96 17.36 -5.15
C GLU A 88 -10.59 17.42 -6.64
N GLU A 89 -9.31 17.26 -6.98
CA GLU A 89 -8.85 17.23 -8.38
C GLU A 89 -9.50 16.09 -9.19
N ILE A 90 -9.64 14.89 -8.60
CA ILE A 90 -10.28 13.76 -9.27
C ILE A 90 -11.77 14.01 -9.43
N ALA A 91 -12.46 14.49 -8.39
CA ALA A 91 -13.88 14.82 -8.43
C ALA A 91 -14.20 15.88 -9.50
N GLU A 92 -13.42 16.96 -9.56
CA GLU A 92 -13.54 18.02 -10.57
C GLU A 92 -13.41 17.45 -11.99
N LYS A 93 -12.38 16.65 -12.25
CA LYS A 93 -12.18 16.02 -13.58
C LYS A 93 -13.34 15.12 -13.96
N MET A 94 -13.90 14.38 -13.00
CA MET A 94 -15.07 13.53 -13.25
C MET A 94 -16.31 14.35 -13.62
N MET A 95 -16.53 15.49 -12.96
CA MET A 95 -17.61 16.41 -13.30
C MET A 95 -17.47 17.00 -14.70
N VAL A 96 -16.26 17.46 -15.05
CA VAL A 96 -15.97 18.01 -16.38
C VAL A 96 -16.24 16.96 -17.47
N MET A 97 -15.72 15.72 -17.30
CA MET A 97 -15.96 14.64 -18.27
C MET A 97 -17.44 14.32 -18.42
N ARG A 98 -18.22 14.33 -17.33
CA ARG A 98 -19.67 14.11 -17.36
C ARG A 98 -20.39 15.21 -18.13
N GLU A 99 -20.05 16.47 -17.86
CA GLU A 99 -20.67 17.63 -18.55
C GLU A 99 -20.38 17.59 -20.05
N GLU A 100 -19.13 17.35 -20.44
CA GLU A 100 -18.74 17.20 -21.85
C GLU A 100 -19.52 16.06 -22.54
N CYS A 101 -19.65 14.91 -21.86
CA CYS A 101 -20.43 13.78 -22.36
C CYS A 101 -21.91 14.12 -22.61
N LEU A 102 -22.51 14.98 -21.78
CA LEU A 102 -23.88 15.47 -21.96
C LEU A 102 -23.99 16.44 -23.16
N GLU A 103 -22.94 17.22 -23.41
CA GLU A 103 -22.84 18.11 -24.58
C GLU A 103 -22.44 17.39 -25.88
N GLY A 104 -22.01 16.13 -25.79
CA GLY A 104 -21.47 15.36 -26.92
C GLY A 104 -20.05 15.72 -27.31
N LYS A 105 -19.30 16.36 -26.39
CA LYS A 105 -17.86 16.65 -26.51
C LYS A 105 -17.09 15.63 -25.67
N PHE A 106 -15.85 15.34 -26.05
CA PHE A 106 -15.03 14.34 -25.37
C PHE A 106 -13.58 14.82 -25.24
N ASP A 107 -13.38 16.13 -25.19
CA ASP A 107 -12.04 16.75 -25.27
C ASP A 107 -11.22 16.42 -24.03
N SER A 108 -11.83 16.45 -22.84
CA SER A 108 -11.16 16.09 -21.58
C SER A 108 -10.79 14.61 -21.54
N ILE A 109 -11.69 13.72 -21.97
CA ILE A 109 -11.40 12.26 -22.02
C ILE A 109 -10.31 11.98 -23.06
N LYS A 110 -10.35 12.65 -24.21
CA LYS A 110 -9.32 12.52 -25.24
C LYS A 110 -7.96 13.04 -24.76
N SER A 111 -7.93 14.21 -24.13
CA SER A 111 -6.72 14.77 -23.53
C SER A 111 -6.17 13.87 -22.42
N LEU A 112 -7.05 13.29 -21.61
CA LEU A 112 -6.66 12.29 -20.61
C LEU A 112 -6.00 11.08 -21.29
N LYS A 113 -6.57 10.56 -22.38
CA LYS A 113 -5.94 9.45 -23.12
C LYS A 113 -4.58 9.80 -23.72
N GLU A 114 -4.41 11.02 -24.21
CA GLU A 114 -3.16 11.51 -24.82
C GLU A 114 -2.07 11.83 -23.79
N THR A 115 -2.45 12.23 -22.58
CA THR A 115 -1.52 12.45 -21.46
C THR A 115 -0.99 11.12 -20.96
N ASN A 116 0.05 10.60 -21.61
CA ASN A 116 0.76 9.42 -21.14
C ASN A 116 1.56 9.80 -19.88
N THR A 117 0.92 9.75 -18.71
CA THR A 117 1.62 9.85 -17.43
C THR A 117 2.48 8.59 -17.28
N PRO A 118 3.82 8.70 -17.24
CA PRO A 118 4.65 7.53 -17.00
C PRO A 118 4.23 6.93 -15.65
N SER A 119 3.85 5.65 -15.67
CA SER A 119 3.60 4.87 -14.46
C SER A 119 4.87 4.90 -13.63
N VAL A 120 4.91 5.73 -12.58
CA VAL A 120 6.02 5.74 -11.63
C VAL A 120 5.90 4.45 -10.84
N SER A 121 6.62 3.42 -11.27
CA SER A 121 6.73 2.18 -10.50
C SER A 121 7.53 2.47 -9.24
N TYR A 122 6.87 2.50 -8.09
CA TYR A 122 7.55 2.53 -6.80
C TYR A 122 8.06 1.11 -6.53
N THR A 123 9.31 0.83 -6.91
CA THR A 123 9.96 -0.43 -6.55
C THR A 123 10.17 -0.46 -5.04
N ARG A 124 9.39 -1.30 -4.35
CA ARG A 124 9.62 -1.64 -2.95
C ARG A 124 11.04 -2.18 -2.83
N GLN A 125 11.94 -1.42 -2.21
CA GLN A 125 13.26 -1.94 -1.86
C GLN A 125 13.05 -3.05 -0.82
N PRO A 126 13.54 -4.29 -1.05
CA PRO A 126 13.53 -5.32 -0.01
C PRO A 126 14.38 -4.81 1.16
N GLY A 127 13.84 -4.91 2.37
CA GLY A 127 14.32 -4.24 3.57
C GLY A 127 15.81 -4.41 3.85
N ASN A 128 16.46 -3.31 4.17
CA ASN A 128 17.54 -3.37 5.15
C ASN A 128 16.87 -3.67 6.49
N ASN A 129 17.23 -4.80 7.09
CA ASN A 129 16.97 -5.06 8.50
C ASN A 129 17.76 -4.05 9.32
N ASP A 130 17.17 -2.89 9.57
CA ASP A 130 17.59 -2.05 10.67
C ASP A 130 16.87 -2.59 11.91
N GLU A 131 17.54 -3.53 12.58
CA GLU A 131 17.23 -3.94 13.94
C GLU A 131 17.48 -2.73 14.85
N GLU A 132 16.47 -1.86 15.00
CA GLU A 132 16.46 -0.86 16.06
C GLU A 132 16.16 -1.55 17.40
N ASP A 133 17.22 -2.09 17.97
CA ASP A 133 17.33 -2.45 19.37
C ASP A 133 17.12 -1.19 20.23
N SER A 134 15.92 -1.06 20.77
CA SER A 134 15.53 -0.02 21.70
C SER A 134 15.11 -0.68 23.02
N GLU A 135 16.09 -1.23 23.73
CA GLU A 135 15.95 -1.68 25.11
C GLU A 135 16.41 -0.57 26.07
N ASP A 136 15.47 0.28 26.51
CA ASP A 136 15.59 1.03 27.77
C ASP A 136 14.19 1.12 28.41
N ASP A 137 13.90 0.18 29.31
CA ASP A 137 12.87 0.34 30.35
C ASP A 137 13.26 -0.50 31.59
N ASP A 138 14.05 0.12 32.46
CA ASP A 138 14.20 -0.26 33.86
C ASP A 138 12.84 -0.12 34.57
N SER A 139 12.15 -1.25 34.78
CA SER A 139 11.01 -1.33 35.70
C SER A 139 11.24 -2.40 36.77
N ASP A 140 11.71 -1.94 37.93
CA ASP A 140 11.72 -2.67 39.20
C ASP A 140 10.30 -3.17 39.55
N SER A 141 10.16 -4.48 39.79
CA SER A 141 8.90 -5.09 40.23
C SER A 141 9.14 -5.94 41.48
N ASP A 142 8.98 -5.32 42.65
CA ASP A 142 8.78 -6.00 43.93
C ASP A 142 7.31 -5.82 44.35
N GLY A 143 6.47 -6.76 43.92
CA GLY A 143 5.07 -6.88 44.30
C GLY A 143 4.78 -8.22 44.95
N ASP A 144 4.94 -8.28 46.27
CA ASP A 144 4.50 -9.36 47.17
C ASP A 144 2.96 -9.47 47.17
N GLY A 145 2.45 -10.71 47.13
CA GLY A 145 1.01 -10.97 46.97
C GLY A 145 0.65 -12.45 47.01
N ASP A 146 0.86 -13.08 48.15
CA ASP A 146 0.26 -14.36 48.57
C ASP A 146 -1.26 -14.38 48.39
N ASN A 147 -1.80 -15.47 47.82
CA ASN A 147 -3.02 -16.10 48.33
C ASN A 147 -3.25 -17.51 47.71
N ASP A 148 -3.03 -18.52 48.54
CA ASP A 148 -3.56 -19.88 48.43
C ASP A 148 -5.07 -19.92 48.14
N THR A 149 -5.51 -20.80 47.24
CA THR A 149 -6.76 -21.58 47.46
C THR A 149 -6.88 -22.76 46.49
N LEU A 150 -6.82 -23.95 47.08
CA LEU A 150 -7.12 -25.26 46.51
C LEU A 150 -8.58 -25.35 46.02
N ARG A 151 -8.82 -25.98 44.85
CA ARG A 151 -9.76 -27.13 44.75
C ARG A 151 -9.71 -27.87 43.40
N ASN A 152 -9.18 -29.08 43.48
CA ASN A 152 -9.47 -30.34 42.78
C ASN A 152 -10.57 -30.34 41.69
N ASN A 153 -10.24 -30.83 40.49
CA ASN A 153 -10.99 -31.94 39.91
C ASN A 153 -10.11 -32.86 39.04
N ASP A 154 -10.40 -34.14 39.20
CA ASP A 154 -9.82 -35.36 38.67
C ASP A 154 -10.03 -35.53 37.16
N GLY A 155 -9.07 -36.15 36.47
CA GLY A 155 -9.17 -36.45 35.04
C GLY A 155 -7.92 -37.08 34.44
N LEU A 156 -7.67 -38.35 34.76
CA LEU A 156 -6.68 -39.24 34.12
C LEU A 156 -6.77 -39.18 32.58
N ARG A 157 -5.65 -38.92 31.90
CA ARG A 157 -5.33 -39.61 30.64
C ARG A 157 -3.82 -39.61 30.35
N GLU A 158 -3.27 -40.82 30.31
CA GLU A 158 -1.90 -41.14 29.94
C GLU A 158 -1.59 -40.87 28.46
N GLY A 159 -0.31 -40.58 28.20
CA GLY A 159 0.41 -41.08 27.03
C GLY A 159 0.51 -40.13 25.84
N ASN A 160 1.67 -39.49 25.70
CA ASN A 160 2.65 -39.87 24.68
C ASN A 160 3.88 -38.94 24.75
N SER A 161 5.05 -39.51 25.01
CA SER A 161 6.35 -38.86 24.88
C SER A 161 6.65 -38.56 23.42
N SER A 162 7.16 -37.37 23.12
CA SER A 162 8.06 -37.13 21.99
C SER A 162 8.95 -35.94 22.32
N GLU A 163 10.12 -36.31 22.84
CA GLU A 163 11.36 -35.54 22.94
C GLU A 163 11.66 -34.87 21.58
N MET A 164 11.72 -33.53 21.54
CA MET A 164 12.26 -32.79 20.39
C MET A 164 13.69 -32.36 20.72
N GLU A 165 14.66 -33.08 20.15
CA GLU A 165 16.07 -32.71 20.15
C GLU A 165 16.26 -31.44 19.32
N VAL A 166 16.82 -30.40 19.94
CA VAL A 166 17.20 -29.15 19.29
C VAL A 166 18.55 -29.33 18.60
N ASP A 167 18.55 -29.30 17.26
CA ASP A 167 19.77 -29.36 16.45
C ASP A 167 20.55 -28.04 16.58
N ALA A 168 21.82 -28.14 16.97
CA ALA A 168 22.73 -27.01 17.12
C ALA A 168 23.31 -26.60 15.76
N PRO A 169 23.23 -25.33 15.33
CA PRO A 169 23.82 -24.91 14.07
C PRO A 169 25.36 -24.85 14.21
N GLN A 170 26.05 -25.79 13.56
CA GLN A 170 27.49 -25.70 13.33
C GLN A 170 27.80 -24.58 12.33
N CYS A 171 28.45 -23.52 12.81
CA CYS A 171 29.17 -22.58 11.97
C CYS A 171 30.33 -23.31 11.25
N GLN A 172 30.34 -23.27 9.91
CA GLN A 172 31.56 -23.52 9.14
C GLN A 172 31.89 -22.34 8.24
N THR A 173 33.03 -21.76 8.58
CA THR A 173 33.80 -20.78 7.85
C THR A 173 34.34 -21.37 6.54
N SER A 174 34.23 -20.63 5.43
CA SER A 174 35.17 -20.76 4.33
C SER A 174 35.39 -19.42 3.64
N LEU A 175 36.65 -19.01 3.69
CA LEU A 175 37.26 -17.83 3.10
C LEU A 175 37.24 -17.92 1.58
N ASP A 176 36.93 -16.84 0.89
CA ASP A 176 37.49 -16.56 -0.43
C ASP A 176 37.76 -15.06 -0.59
N GLN A 177 39.04 -14.73 -0.38
CA GLN A 177 39.65 -13.47 -0.79
C GLN A 177 39.64 -13.38 -2.31
N LYS A 178 39.08 -12.29 -2.84
CA LYS A 178 39.34 -11.89 -4.23
C LYS A 178 39.83 -10.45 -4.24
N ASP A 179 41.15 -10.31 -4.37
CA ASP A 179 41.82 -9.07 -4.72
C ASP A 179 41.18 -8.46 -5.97
N THR A 180 40.63 -7.27 -5.85
CA THR A 180 40.34 -6.38 -6.98
C THR A 180 40.66 -4.94 -6.57
N ALA A 181 41.47 -4.28 -7.41
CA ALA A 181 41.89 -2.90 -7.25
C ALA A 181 40.68 -1.95 -7.31
N PRO A 182 40.70 -0.79 -6.61
CA PRO A 182 39.57 0.13 -6.62
C PRO A 182 39.43 0.82 -7.99
N GLU A 183 38.36 0.48 -8.70
CA GLU A 183 37.85 1.24 -9.84
C GLU A 183 37.05 2.43 -9.32
N VAL A 184 37.39 3.63 -9.79
CA VAL A 184 36.74 4.87 -9.36
C VAL A 184 35.49 5.05 -10.19
N ILE A 185 34.32 4.87 -9.57
CA ILE A 185 33.04 5.21 -10.18
C ILE A 185 32.31 6.16 -9.23
N ASP A 186 31.99 7.34 -9.75
CA ASP A 186 31.04 8.30 -9.18
C ASP A 186 31.41 8.93 -7.82
N GLY A 187 32.54 9.63 -7.78
CA GLY A 187 32.77 10.74 -6.84
C GLY A 187 32.86 10.42 -5.34
N TRP A 188 32.75 9.15 -4.92
CA TRP A 188 32.89 8.72 -3.54
C TRP A 188 34.00 7.67 -3.39
N THR A 189 34.88 7.88 -2.41
CA THR A 189 36.01 6.98 -2.13
C THR A 189 35.60 5.94 -1.09
N VAL A 190 35.60 4.66 -1.46
CA VAL A 190 35.38 3.55 -0.54
C VAL A 190 36.64 3.35 0.31
N VAL A 191 36.51 3.52 1.64
CA VAL A 191 37.59 3.30 2.60
C VAL A 191 37.63 1.83 3.05
N PRO A 192 38.79 1.16 3.02
CA PRO A 192 38.91 -0.23 3.47
C PRO A 192 38.82 -0.34 5.00
N PRO A 193 38.32 -1.47 5.54
CA PRO A 193 38.13 -1.65 6.98
C PRO A 193 39.47 -1.65 7.74
N ARG A 194 39.49 -0.93 8.87
CA ARG A 194 40.67 -0.79 9.73
C ARG A 194 40.96 -2.11 10.44
N ARG A 195 42.09 -2.75 10.09
CA ARG A 195 42.60 -3.94 10.79
C ARG A 195 43.08 -3.57 12.20
N ASN A 196 42.31 -3.93 13.22
CA ASN A 196 42.68 -3.74 14.62
C ASN A 196 43.85 -4.68 14.98
N ARG A 197 45.08 -4.13 15.09
CA ARG A 197 46.24 -4.90 15.58
C ARG A 197 46.20 -4.91 17.11
N GLY A 198 45.60 -5.97 17.67
CA GLY A 198 45.77 -6.30 19.08
C GLY A 198 47.26 -6.52 19.40
N ARG A 199 47.82 -5.65 20.23
CA ARG A 199 49.12 -5.86 20.87
C ARG A 199 48.93 -6.94 21.94
N LYS A 200 49.55 -8.10 21.73
CA LYS A 200 49.65 -9.15 22.74
C LYS A 200 50.95 -8.91 23.52
N ASN A 201 50.80 -8.63 24.82
CA ASN A 201 51.90 -8.62 25.79
C ASN A 201 52.28 -10.05 26.18
#